data_AF-A0A3D3T174-F1
#
_entry.id   AF-A0A3D3T174-F1
#
_cell.length_a   1.000
_cell.length_b   1.000
_cell.length_c   1.000
_cell.angle_alpha   90.00
_cell.angle_beta   90.00
_cell.angle_gamma   90.00
#
_symmetry.space_group_name_H-M   'P 1'
#
loop_
_entity.id
_entity.type
_entity.pdbx_description
1 polymer ?
#
loop_
_entity_poly.entity_id
_entity_poly.type
_entity_poly.pdbx_seq_one_letter_code
_entity_poly.pdbx_strand_id
1 'polypeptide(L)' 'ATVLGAVALSSFGILDFSIRDAASIGIIGGADGPTAIFVTSKLSPELLGAVAVAAYSYMA' A
#
# COMPACT_ATOMS: atom_id res chain seq x y z
N ALA A 1 5.40 9.54 2.15
CA ALA A 1 5.37 9.40 3.62
C ALA A 1 4.93 7.99 4.06
N THR A 2 3.94 7.38 3.40
CA THR A 2 3.34 6.08 3.73
C THR A 2 4.28 4.87 3.60
N VAL A 3 5.18 4.82 2.62
CA VAL A 3 6.17 3.71 2.51
C VAL A 3 7.08 3.63 3.73
N LEU A 4 7.59 4.78 4.20
CA LEU A 4 8.44 4.85 5.37
C LEU A 4 7.69 4.43 6.64
N GLY A 5 6.40 4.74 6.74
CA GLY A 5 5.54 4.28 7.83
C GLY A 5 5.34 2.75 7.84
N ALA A 6 5.09 2.15 6.67
CA ALA A 6 4.94 0.69 6.55
C ALA A 6 6.25 -0.05 6.85
N VAL A 7 7.39 0.47 6.37
CA VAL A 7 8.71 -0.08 6.69
C VAL A 7 9.03 0.09 8.18
N ALA A 8 8.68 1.23 8.78
CA ALA A 8 8.88 1.45 10.21
C ALA A 8 8.07 0.44 11.05
N LEU A 9 6.78 0.24 10.74
CA LEU A 9 5.93 -0.74 11.43
C LEU A 9 6.48 -2.17 11.34
N SER A 10 7.07 -2.52 10.19
CA SER A 10 7.78 -3.79 9.99
C SER A 10 9.08 -3.86 10.80
N SER A 11 9.89 -2.80 10.78
CA SER A 11 11.14 -2.74 11.55
C SER A 11 10.96 -2.80 13.07
N PHE A 12 9.81 -2.31 13.58
CA PHE A 12 9.44 -2.38 14.99
C PHE A 12 8.72 -3.70 15.35
N GLY A 13 8.51 -4.60 14.39
CA GLY A 13 7.88 -5.91 14.61
C GLY A 13 6.38 -5.84 14.92
N ILE A 14 5.71 -4.73 14.59
CA ILE A 14 4.29 -4.54 14.85
C ILE A 14 3.45 -5.21 13.75
N LEU A 15 3.87 -5.05 12.49
CA LEU A 15 3.23 -5.66 11.32
C LEU A 15 4.30 -6.12 10.33
N ASP A 16 4.26 -7.38 9.92
CA ASP A 16 5.28 -7.95 9.04
C ASP A 16 4.98 -7.64 7.58
N PHE A 17 5.42 -6.47 7.11
CA PHE A 17 5.30 -6.06 5.72
C PHE A 17 6.62 -6.28 4.97
N SER A 18 6.54 -6.91 3.80
CA SER A 18 7.65 -6.92 2.86
C SER A 18 7.85 -5.53 2.23
N ILE A 19 9.01 -5.31 1.61
CA ILE A 19 9.27 -4.06 0.87
C ILE A 19 8.25 -3.85 -0.26
N ARG A 20 7.75 -4.93 -0.87
CA ARG A 20 6.72 -4.84 -1.94
C ARG A 20 5.36 -4.44 -1.37
N ASP A 21 5.03 -4.89 -0.17
CA ASP A 21 3.82 -4.50 0.53
C ASP A 21 3.88 -3.03 0.93
N ALA A 22 5.00 -2.61 1.51
CA ALA A 22 5.24 -1.22 1.87
C ALA A 22 5.18 -0.29 0.64
N ALA A 23 5.70 -0.73 -0.51
CA ALA A 23 5.58 0.00 -1.77
C ALA A 23 4.12 0.10 -2.25
N SER A 24 3.36 -0.99 -2.16
CA SER A 24 1.93 -1.03 -2.53
C SER A 24 1.08 -0.14 -1.63
N ILE A 25 1.33 -0.12 -0.32
CA ILE A 25 0.68 0.77 0.65
C ILE A 25 1.07 2.24 0.39
N GLY A 26 2.33 2.48 0.03
CA GLY A 26 2.84 3.80 -0.35
C GLY A 26 2.10 4.45 -1.50
N ILE A 27 1.76 3.66 -2.50
CA ILE A 27 1.08 4.07 -3.72
C ILE A 27 -0.31 4.68 -3.43
N ILE A 28 -1.02 4.23 -2.37
CA ILE A 28 -2.34 4.77 -1.96
C ILE A 28 -2.29 6.30 -1.79
N GLY A 29 -1.22 6.82 -1.18
CA GLY A 29 -1.12 8.24 -0.86
C GLY A 29 -0.50 9.11 -1.96
N GLY A 30 -0.11 8.53 -3.09
CA GLY A 30 0.63 9.22 -4.14
C GLY A 30 0.10 9.04 -5.56
N ALA A 31 -0.77 8.06 -5.79
CA ALA A 31 -1.33 7.75 -7.11
C ALA A 31 -2.86 7.82 -7.12
N ASP A 32 -3.45 7.94 -8.30
CA ASP A 32 -4.89 7.82 -8.51
C ASP A 32 -5.36 6.36 -8.37
N GLY A 33 -6.63 6.16 -8.02
CA GLY A 33 -7.22 4.84 -7.73
C GLY A 33 -6.88 3.73 -8.75
N PRO A 34 -7.06 3.96 -10.07
CA PRO A 34 -6.68 2.98 -11.10
C PRO A 34 -5.18 2.62 -11.09
N THR A 35 -4.30 3.60 -10.94
CA THR A 35 -2.84 3.37 -10.83
C THR A 35 -2.51 2.60 -9.55
N ALA A 36 -3.19 2.91 -8.44
CA ALA A 36 -3.00 2.20 -7.18
C ALA A 36 -3.37 0.73 -7.24
N ILE A 37 -4.49 0.42 -7.90
CA ILE A 37 -4.94 -0.95 -8.16
C ILE A 37 -3.96 -1.66 -9.10
N PHE A 38 -3.55 -1.01 -10.19
CA PHE A 38 -2.65 -1.62 -11.18
C PHE A 38 -1.30 -2.00 -10.55
N VAL A 39 -0.67 -1.08 -9.81
CA VAL A 39 0.64 -1.32 -9.20
C VAL A 39 0.54 -2.37 -8.10
N THR A 40 -0.49 -2.31 -7.25
CA THR A 40 -0.69 -3.32 -6.19
C THR A 40 -0.92 -4.70 -6.76
N SER A 41 -1.65 -4.83 -7.86
CA SER A 41 -1.85 -6.13 -8.54
C SER A 41 -0.55 -6.78 -9.03
N LYS A 42 0.53 -6.00 -9.16
CA LYS A 42 1.86 -6.47 -9.58
C LYS A 42 2.83 -6.66 -8.41
N LEU A 43 2.73 -5.82 -7.38
CA LEU A 43 3.67 -5.81 -6.26
C LEU A 43 3.20 -6.67 -5.09
N SER A 44 1.92 -6.59 -4.72
CA SER A 44 1.31 -7.32 -3.60
C SER A 44 -0.16 -7.65 -3.89
N PRO A 45 -0.43 -8.73 -4.67
CA PRO A 45 -1.78 -9.12 -5.05
C PRO A 45 -2.68 -9.44 -3.84
N GLU A 46 -2.11 -9.97 -2.76
CA GLU A 46 -2.83 -10.24 -1.51
C GLU A 46 -3.38 -8.99 -0.82
N LEU A 47 -2.71 -7.84 -0.99
CA LEU A 47 -3.15 -6.56 -0.43
C LEU A 47 -4.09 -5.79 -1.36
N LEU A 48 -4.37 -6.30 -2.57
CA LEU A 48 -5.15 -5.60 -3.59
C LEU A 48 -6.53 -5.16 -3.09
N GLY A 49 -7.23 -6.03 -2.37
CA GLY A 49 -8.56 -5.70 -1.82
C GLY A 49 -8.50 -4.53 -0.82
N ALA A 50 -7.55 -4.59 0.11
CA ALA A 50 -7.37 -3.54 1.12
C ALA A 50 -6.92 -2.21 0.50
N VAL A 51 -5.99 -2.26 -0.46
CA VAL A 51 -5.51 -1.08 -1.18
C VAL A 51 -6.61 -0.45 -2.04
N ALA A 52 -7.42 -1.25 -2.74
CA ALA A 52 -8.52 -0.73 -3.56
C ALA A 52 -9.57 0.01 -2.71
N VAL A 53 -9.94 -0.55 -1.56
CA VAL A 53 -10.85 0.13 -0.62
C VAL A 53 -10.23 1.43 -0.12
N ALA A 54 -8.99 1.38 0.36
CA ALA A 54 -8.30 2.56 0.88
C ALA A 54 -8.13 3.66 -0.17
N ALA A 55 -7.75 3.31 -1.41
CA ALA A 55 -7.54 4.28 -2.48
C ALA A 55 -8.81 5.06 -2.82
N TYR A 56 -9.97 4.38 -2.95
CA TYR A 56 -11.23 5.08 -3.22
C TYR A 56 -11.81 5.78 -2.00
N SER A 57 -11.59 5.26 -0.79
CA SER A 57 -12.07 5.89 0.44
C SER A 57 -11.32 7.17 0.82
N TYR A 58 -10.02 7.26 0.54
CA TYR A 58 -9.21 8.45 0.88
C TYR A 58 -9.14 9.50 -0.23
N MET A 59 -9.54 9.16 -1.46
CA MET A 59 -9.64 10.13 -2.56
C MET A 59 -11.00 10.86 -2.62
N ALA A 60 -11.99 10.43 -1.83
CA ALA A 60 -13.29 11.10 -1.67
C ALA A 60 -13.22 12.23 -0.63
#